data_AF-A0A2M7U657-F1
#
_entry.id   AF-A0A2M7U657-F1
#
_cell.length_a   1.000
_cell.length_b   1.000
_cell.length_c   1.000
_cell.angle_alpha   90.00
_cell.angle_beta   90.00
_cell.angle_gamma   90.00
#
_symmetry.space_group_name_H-M   'P 1'
#
loop_
_entity.id
_entity.type
_entity.pdbx_description
1 polymer ?
#
loop_
_entity_poly.entity_id
_entity_poly.type
_entity_poly.pdbx_seq_one_letter_code
_entity_poly.pdbx_strand_id
1 'polypeptide(L)'
;MAEKSGSTKTTRQISLDGKWNRRKFLQTGLLSSLALSLPLQAPAQIYGKKIVKPPRLKAGDTVGLINPAGATFHPDDVTQTEEILTALGLKSKRGKFILDRYGYLAGTDEHRAA
;
A
#
# COMPACT_ATOMS: atom_id res chain seq x y z
N MET A 1 -7.77 22.77 72.29
CA MET A 1 -7.84 23.40 70.95
C MET A 1 -7.27 22.44 69.92
N ALA A 2 -8.00 22.27 68.81
CA ALA A 2 -7.71 21.61 67.52
C ALA A 2 -6.23 21.29 67.17
N GLU A 3 -5.87 20.10 66.68
CA GLU A 3 -6.15 19.42 65.39
C GLU A 3 -5.18 19.84 64.24
N LYS A 4 -4.71 18.80 63.51
CA LYS A 4 -4.06 18.71 62.16
C LYS A 4 -2.54 18.47 62.15
N SER A 5 -2.03 17.31 61.75
CA SER A 5 -2.12 16.55 60.46
C SER A 5 -0.99 16.91 59.50
N GLY A 6 -0.22 15.91 59.03
CA GLY A 6 0.49 16.04 57.75
C GLY A 6 1.75 15.18 57.52
N SER A 7 1.57 13.88 57.31
CA SER A 7 2.21 13.06 56.26
C SER A 7 3.73 13.17 56.01
N THR A 8 4.50 12.22 56.55
CA THR A 8 5.82 11.83 56.03
C THR A 8 5.67 10.63 55.09
N LYS A 9 6.08 10.83 53.83
CA LYS A 9 6.06 9.86 52.73
C LYS A 9 6.72 8.53 53.12
N THR A 10 5.95 7.44 53.11
CA THR A 10 6.50 6.09 53.20
C THR A 10 6.54 5.49 51.79
N THR A 11 7.73 5.54 51.18
CA THR A 11 8.08 4.76 50.00
C THR A 11 7.90 3.29 50.32
N ARG A 12 6.80 2.67 49.85
CA ARG A 12 6.64 1.22 49.92
C ARG A 12 7.55 0.60 48.87
N GLN A 13 8.73 0.16 49.32
CA GLN A 13 9.46 -0.88 48.60
C GLN A 13 8.57 -2.11 48.51
N ILE A 14 8.34 -2.59 47.29
CA ILE A 14 7.64 -3.84 47.04
C ILE A 14 8.66 -4.95 47.32
N SER A 15 8.66 -5.50 48.53
CA SER A 15 9.46 -6.70 48.80
C SER A 15 8.82 -7.89 48.10
N LEU A 16 9.55 -8.51 47.18
CA LEU A 16 9.16 -9.75 46.50
C LEU A 16 9.61 -10.97 47.31
N ASP A 17 9.20 -11.07 48.58
CA ASP A 17 9.52 -12.22 49.43
C ASP A 17 8.46 -13.34 49.26
N GLY A 18 8.29 -13.79 48.03
CA GLY A 18 7.45 -14.95 47.72
C GLY A 18 8.26 -16.24 47.69
N LYS A 19 8.33 -16.99 48.80
CA LYS A 19 8.94 -18.33 48.79
C LYS A 19 8.21 -19.25 47.80
N TRP A 20 8.92 -19.67 46.76
CA TRP A 20 8.45 -20.57 45.70
C TRP A 20 8.39 -22.01 46.21
N ASN A 21 7.25 -22.67 46.02
CA ASN A 21 7.05 -24.08 46.37
C ASN A 21 6.68 -24.88 45.12
N ARG A 22 7.03 -26.18 45.06
CA ARG A 22 6.71 -27.08 43.92
C ARG A 22 5.25 -27.00 43.49
N ARG A 23 4.33 -26.88 44.44
CA ARG A 23 2.89 -26.71 44.18
C ARG A 23 2.58 -25.39 43.45
N LYS A 24 3.18 -24.28 43.89
CA LYS A 24 3.03 -22.98 43.22
C LYS A 24 3.64 -23.00 41.83
N PHE A 25 4.82 -23.63 41.67
CA PHE A 25 5.48 -23.80 40.38
C PHE A 25 4.63 -24.61 39.38
N LEU A 26 4.05 -25.73 39.84
CA LEU A 26 3.15 -26.54 39.01
C LEU A 26 1.86 -25.80 38.68
N GLN A 27 1.29 -25.06 39.62
CA GLN A 27 0.08 -24.25 39.39
C GLN A 27 0.32 -23.12 38.39
N THR A 28 1.46 -22.41 38.49
CA THR A 28 1.82 -21.37 37.52
C THR A 28 2.18 -21.96 36.15
N GLY A 29 2.83 -23.14 36.12
CA GLY A 29 3.13 -23.86 34.88
C GLY A 29 1.86 -24.29 34.14
N LEU A 30 0.89 -24.89 34.86
CA LEU A 30 -0.38 -25.33 34.28
C LEU A 30 -1.22 -24.18 33.71
N LEU A 31 -1.19 -23.01 34.37
CA LEU A 31 -1.89 -21.81 33.89
C LEU A 31 -1.21 -21.20 32.66
N SER A 32 0.11 -21.26 32.56
CA SER A 32 0.85 -20.78 31.38
C SER A 32 0.63 -21.66 30.14
N SER A 33 0.46 -22.99 30.31
CA SER A 33 0.18 -23.90 29.19
C SER A 33 -1.19 -23.65 28.55
N LEU A 34 -2.18 -23.14 29.30
CA LEU A 34 -3.52 -22.86 28.76
C LEU A 34 -3.54 -21.63 27.84
N ALA A 35 -2.63 -20.67 28.04
CA ALA A 35 -2.54 -19.46 27.22
C ALA A 35 -1.90 -19.73 25.84
N LEU A 36 -1.05 -20.76 25.73
CA LEU A 36 -0.37 -21.16 24.49
C LEU A 36 -1.26 -21.98 23.55
N SER A 37 -2.40 -22.50 24.02
CA SER A 37 -3.32 -23.31 23.20
C SER A 37 -4.41 -22.51 22.49
N LEU A 38 -4.47 -21.19 22.67
CA LEU A 38 -5.41 -20.34 21.93
C LEU A 38 -4.87 -20.14 20.51
N PRO A 39 -5.62 -20.52 19.45
CA PRO A 39 -5.22 -20.21 18.09
C PRO A 39 -5.24 -18.69 17.93
N LEU A 40 -4.07 -18.08 17.75
CA LEU A 40 -3.94 -16.71 17.26
C LEU A 40 -4.36 -16.71 15.79
N GLN A 41 -5.67 -16.73 15.53
CA GLN A 41 -6.20 -16.47 14.20
C GLN A 41 -6.22 -14.96 13.97
N ALA A 42 -5.11 -14.45 13.46
CA ALA A 42 -5.10 -13.15 12.83
C ALA A 42 -6.02 -13.23 11.59
N PRO A 43 -7.02 -12.35 11.44
CA PRO A 43 -7.78 -12.29 10.21
C PRO A 43 -6.80 -11.97 9.08
N ALA A 44 -6.70 -12.85 8.09
CA ALA A 44 -6.05 -12.52 6.84
C ALA A 44 -6.85 -11.39 6.20
N GLN A 45 -6.38 -10.16 6.37
CA GLN A 45 -6.92 -9.01 5.66
C GLN A 45 -6.60 -9.22 4.18
N ILE A 46 -7.61 -9.64 3.42
CA ILE A 46 -7.54 -9.59 1.95
C ILE A 46 -7.49 -8.10 1.61
N TYR A 47 -6.29 -7.55 1.52
CA TYR A 47 -6.02 -6.26 0.91
C TYR A 47 -6.19 -6.36 -0.62
N GLY A 48 -7.34 -6.91 -1.04
CA GLY A 48 -7.77 -6.90 -2.42
C GLY A 48 -8.39 -5.56 -2.70
N LYS A 49 -7.59 -4.58 -3.14
CA LYS A 49 -8.11 -3.32 -3.67
C LYS A 49 -9.20 -3.66 -4.70
N LYS A 50 -10.45 -3.27 -4.45
CA LYS A 50 -11.57 -3.52 -5.36
C LYS A 50 -11.19 -3.00 -6.75
N ILE A 51 -11.16 -3.88 -7.75
CA ILE A 51 -10.84 -3.50 -9.13
C ILE A 51 -11.95 -2.57 -9.62
N VAL A 52 -11.59 -1.33 -9.96
CA VAL A 52 -12.48 -0.37 -10.60
C VAL A 52 -12.37 -0.58 -12.10
N LYS A 53 -13.46 -1.02 -12.74
CA LYS A 53 -13.51 -1.18 -14.20
C LYS A 53 -13.84 0.17 -14.85
N PRO A 54 -13.07 0.63 -15.86
CA PRO A 54 -13.40 1.86 -16.57
C PRO A 54 -14.66 1.69 -17.43
N PRO A 55 -15.33 2.80 -17.79
CA PRO A 55 -16.38 2.77 -18.80
C PRO A 55 -15.90 2.19 -20.14
N ARG A 56 -16.82 1.63 -20.92
CA ARG A 56 -16.54 1.20 -22.30
C ARG A 56 -16.36 2.41 -23.20
N LEU A 57 -15.43 2.30 -24.16
CA LEU A 57 -15.28 3.27 -25.24
C LEU A 57 -16.54 3.34 -26.11
N LYS A 58 -16.82 4.54 -26.61
CA LYS A 58 -17.89 4.89 -27.53
C LYS A 58 -17.34 5.74 -28.68
N ALA A 59 -18.04 5.74 -29.81
CA ALA A 59 -17.72 6.66 -30.89
C ALA A 59 -17.76 8.12 -30.39
N GLY A 60 -16.77 8.91 -30.79
CA GLY A 60 -16.55 10.28 -30.34
C GLY A 60 -15.63 10.43 -29.13
N ASP A 61 -15.32 9.35 -28.41
CA ASP A 61 -14.37 9.37 -27.29
C ASP A 61 -12.94 9.65 -27.76
N THR A 62 -12.10 10.17 -26.87
CA THR A 62 -10.71 10.52 -27.17
C THR A 62 -9.73 9.52 -26.58
N VAL A 63 -8.80 9.02 -27.40
CA VAL A 63 -7.71 8.13 -27.02
C VAL A 63 -6.40 8.92 -26.95
N GLY A 64 -5.73 8.88 -25.80
CA GLY A 64 -4.38 9.43 -25.65
C GLY A 64 -3.33 8.49 -26.20
N LEU A 65 -2.46 8.99 -27.07
CA LEU A 65 -1.33 8.24 -27.62
C LEU A 65 -0.05 8.61 -26.86
N ILE A 66 0.62 7.63 -26.27
CA ILE A 66 1.85 7.82 -25.49
C ILE A 66 2.85 6.69 -25.76
N ASN A 67 4.14 6.94 -25.54
CA ASN A 67 5.19 5.94 -25.60
C ASN A 67 5.85 5.80 -24.22
N PRO A 68 5.44 4.82 -23.39
CA PRO A 68 5.98 4.66 -22.03
C PRO A 68 7.31 3.90 -21.98
N ALA A 69 7.80 3.38 -23.11
CA ALA A 69 8.99 2.52 -23.17
C ALA A 69 9.87 2.85 -24.40
N GLY A 70 9.81 2.05 -25.47
CA GLY A 70 10.63 2.23 -26.66
C GLY A 70 10.17 3.42 -27.52
N ALA A 71 11.13 4.07 -28.19
CA ALA A 71 10.83 5.17 -29.09
C ALA A 71 10.11 4.68 -30.36
N THR A 72 9.17 5.50 -30.86
CA THR A 72 8.71 5.35 -32.25
C THR A 72 9.86 5.73 -33.20
N PHE A 73 10.21 4.81 -34.10
CA PHE A 73 11.32 5.02 -35.05
C PHE A 73 10.89 5.80 -36.28
N HIS A 74 9.66 5.59 -36.76
CA HIS A 74 9.09 6.25 -37.93
C HIS A 74 7.89 7.09 -37.49
N PRO A 75 7.93 8.43 -37.61
CA PRO A 75 6.82 9.30 -37.21
C PRO A 75 5.48 8.95 -37.87
N ASP A 76 5.52 8.37 -39.06
CA ASP A 76 4.34 7.94 -39.82
C ASP A 76 3.54 6.86 -39.09
N ASP A 77 4.17 6.06 -38.22
CA ASP A 77 3.49 5.06 -37.38
C ASP A 77 2.45 5.73 -36.46
N VAL A 78 2.75 6.94 -35.96
CA VAL A 78 1.81 7.72 -35.14
C VAL A 78 0.64 8.18 -36.00
N THR A 79 0.90 8.72 -37.19
CA THR A 79 -0.14 9.20 -38.11
C THR A 79 -1.06 8.06 -38.55
N GLN A 80 -0.50 6.90 -38.91
CA GLN A 80 -1.28 5.71 -39.25
C GLN A 80 -2.17 5.26 -38.08
N THR A 81 -1.66 5.31 -36.84
CA THR A 81 -2.47 4.99 -35.65
C THR A 81 -3.66 5.94 -35.50
N GLU A 82 -3.47 7.23 -35.77
CA GLU A 82 -4.56 8.22 -35.71
C GLU A 82 -5.62 8.00 -36.79
N GLU A 83 -5.21 7.63 -38.00
CA GLU A 83 -6.13 7.26 -39.09
C GLU A 83 -6.98 6.05 -38.71
N ILE A 84 -6.36 5.02 -38.12
CA ILE A 84 -7.06 3.83 -37.64
C ILE A 84 -8.07 4.21 -36.54
N LEU A 85 -7.68 5.02 -35.56
CA LEU A 85 -8.58 5.48 -34.50
C LEU A 85 -9.75 6.28 -35.08
N THR A 86 -9.49 7.13 -36.07
CA THR A 86 -10.53 7.90 -36.77
C THR A 86 -11.50 6.98 -37.50
N ALA A 87 -11.02 5.95 -38.19
CA ALA A 87 -11.85 4.95 -38.85
C ALA A 87 -12.72 4.15 -37.87
N LEU A 88 -12.25 3.96 -36.63
CA LEU A 88 -13.03 3.36 -35.53
C LEU A 88 -14.05 4.34 -34.90
N GLY A 89 -14.15 5.57 -35.41
CA GLY A 89 -15.03 6.61 -34.89
C GLY A 89 -14.51 7.26 -33.61
N LEU A 90 -13.22 7.15 -33.31
CA LEU A 90 -12.58 7.72 -32.12
C LEU A 90 -11.77 8.97 -32.49
N LYS A 91 -11.55 9.83 -31.51
CA LYS A 91 -10.61 10.95 -31.60
C LYS A 91 -9.27 10.53 -31.02
N SER A 92 -8.17 11.09 -31.51
CA SER A 92 -6.84 10.89 -30.95
C SER A 92 -6.31 12.17 -30.29
N LYS A 93 -5.44 12.00 -29.30
CA LYS A 93 -4.62 13.09 -28.74
C LYS A 93 -3.20 12.61 -28.55
N ARG A 94 -2.26 13.18 -29.31
CA ARG A 94 -0.82 12.93 -29.16
C ARG A 94 -0.34 13.41 -27.78
N GLY A 95 0.37 12.55 -27.06
CA GLY A 95 1.15 12.93 -25.89
C GLY A 95 2.27 13.89 -26.30
N LYS A 96 2.66 14.79 -25.39
CA LYS A 96 3.63 15.85 -25.67
C LYS A 96 4.97 15.32 -26.19
N PHE A 97 5.40 14.18 -25.67
CA PHE A 97 6.72 13.58 -25.92
C PHE A 97 6.63 12.31 -26.79
N ILE A 98 5.56 12.15 -27.57
CA ILE A 98 5.32 10.89 -28.31
C ILE A 98 6.42 10.55 -29.33
N LEU A 99 7.12 11.56 -29.87
CA LEU A 99 8.23 11.37 -30.83
C LEU A 99 9.62 11.59 -30.20
N ASP A 100 9.68 11.78 -28.88
CA ASP A 100 10.95 12.00 -28.20
C ASP A 100 11.81 10.73 -28.20
N ARG A 101 13.13 10.95 -28.09
CA ARG A 101 14.10 9.86 -28.13
C ARG A 101 15.25 10.09 -27.16
N TYR A 102 15.58 9.04 -26.43
CA TYR A 102 16.77 8.92 -25.59
C TYR A 102 17.40 7.54 -25.83
N GLY A 103 18.29 7.47 -26.81
CA GLY A 103 18.80 6.19 -27.32
C GLY A 103 17.68 5.33 -27.90
N TYR A 104 17.46 4.16 -27.31
CA TYR A 104 16.36 3.25 -27.66
C TYR A 104 15.02 3.62 -27.01
N LEU A 105 15.03 4.48 -25.98
CA LEU A 105 13.84 4.83 -25.19
C LEU A 105 13.11 6.07 -25.74
N ALA A 106 11.81 6.15 -25.44
CA ALA A 106 10.92 7.26 -25.80
C ALA A 106 11.12 8.50 -24.90
N GLY A 107 12.29 9.13 -24.99
CA GLY A 107 12.68 10.27 -24.17
C GLY A 107 13.22 9.87 -22.79
N THR A 108 13.42 10.87 -21.92
CA THR A 108 13.89 10.65 -20.54
C THR A 108 12.78 10.06 -19.67
N ASP A 109 13.11 9.62 -18.46
CA ASP A 109 12.11 9.10 -17.51
C ASP A 109 11.05 10.16 -17.17
N GLU A 110 11.43 11.43 -17.08
CA GLU A 110 10.52 12.55 -16.86
C GLU A 110 9.57 12.73 -18.05
N HIS A 111 10.05 12.57 -19.28
CA HIS A 111 9.20 12.66 -20.48
C HIS A 111 8.18 11.51 -20.54
N ARG A 112 8.58 10.30 -20.14
CA ARG A 112 7.70 9.12 -20.13
C ARG A 112 6.67 9.15 -19.00
N ALA A 113 6.96 9.85 -17.91
CA ALA A 113 6.08 9.99 -16.76
C ALA A 113 5.04 11.13 -16.87
N ALA A 114 5.28 12.09 -17.77
CA ALA A 114 4.47 13.31 -17.94
C ALA A 114 3.24 13.11 -18.85
#